data_AF-A0A2S2R5Z8-F1
#
_entry.id   AF-A0A2S2R5Z8-F1
#
_cell.length_a   1.000
_cell.length_b   1.000
_cell.length_c   1.000
_cell.angle_alpha   90.00
_cell.angle_beta   90.00
_cell.angle_gamma   90.00
#
_symmetry.space_group_name_H-M   'P 1'
#
loop_
_entity.id
_entity.type
_entity.pdbx_description
1 polymer ?
#
loop_
_entity_poly.entity_id
_entity_poly.type
_entity_poly.pdbx_seq_one_letter_code
_entity_poly.pdbx_strand_id
1 'polypeptide(L)'
;MPKYSKFDKCIPSTSSSAGAPLFDDSDDNDPYLHQIIKYKGEDFNMTRHEKLIRLSTKVKCQVSACQCNGWQGKRDNPSMNSSCSKSGCSHPLSSHISHLETIGDDLINNLIEIAFDLNQLSNTLNNDLKKPNSERNFVKEDTYSAIYHELRSFMFPGSMVSLDKLFGAPPFENPNIVKALMNFNMYKFGHDSSQLKIALKLSKCITKHYDLWKWTSPKELPYCKTLQNRKSYEFYYQRFIAFCELPKYVHSIAPCYKMSMIFGQDVLKYTLKVFRMHLSDWCHANSTKMSNYR
;
A
#
# COMPACT_ATOMS: atom_id res chain seq x y z
N MET A 1 -30.54 4.93 15.29
CA MET A 1 -29.85 3.62 15.25
C MET A 1 -29.72 3.15 13.80
N PRO A 2 -28.52 3.12 13.21
CA PRO A 2 -28.26 2.34 12.00
C PRO A 2 -27.36 1.14 12.33
N LYS A 3 -27.79 -0.03 11.88
CA LYS A 3 -27.09 -1.32 12.03
C LYS A 3 -25.91 -1.37 11.06
N TYR A 4 -24.68 -1.35 11.57
CA TYR A 4 -23.48 -1.67 10.80
C TYR A 4 -23.29 -3.20 10.76
N SER A 5 -23.29 -3.74 9.55
CA SER A 5 -22.91 -5.12 9.24
C SER A 5 -21.43 -5.32 9.53
N LYS A 6 -21.12 -6.26 10.44
CA LYS A 6 -19.76 -6.71 10.77
C LYS A 6 -19.11 -7.30 9.52
N PHE A 7 -17.99 -6.73 9.09
CA PHE A 7 -17.03 -7.42 8.23
C PHE A 7 -16.04 -8.15 9.14
N ASP A 8 -15.99 -9.47 8.99
CA ASP A 8 -15.15 -10.36 9.77
C ASP A 8 -13.67 -10.01 9.61
N LYS A 9 -13.03 -9.78 10.75
CA LYS A 9 -11.57 -9.69 10.88
C LYS A 9 -11.02 -11.11 10.78
N CYS A 10 -10.26 -11.42 9.73
CA CYS A 10 -9.46 -12.64 9.70
C CYS A 10 -8.30 -12.51 10.70
N ILE A 11 -8.41 -13.23 11.82
CA ILE A 11 -7.28 -13.62 12.67
C ILE A 11 -7.16 -15.14 12.55
N PRO A 12 -6.00 -15.72 12.20
CA PRO A 12 -5.85 -17.17 12.21
C PRO A 12 -5.66 -17.67 13.66
N SER A 13 -6.62 -18.45 14.14
CA SER A 13 -6.43 -19.33 15.29
C SER A 13 -5.72 -20.60 14.83
N THR A 14 -4.69 -21.01 15.58
CA THR A 14 -3.89 -22.20 15.33
C THR A 14 -4.62 -23.46 15.81
N SER A 15 -4.83 -24.40 14.89
CA SER A 15 -4.98 -25.82 15.22
C SER A 15 -4.53 -26.67 14.03
N SER A 16 -3.52 -27.49 14.30
CA SER A 16 -2.80 -28.36 13.37
C SER A 16 -3.59 -29.59 12.93
N SER A 17 -3.57 -29.89 11.63
CA SER A 17 -3.61 -31.27 11.12
C SER A 17 -2.91 -31.34 9.76
N ALA A 18 -1.96 -32.27 9.66
CA ALA A 18 -0.93 -32.36 8.64
C ALA A 18 -1.45 -32.59 7.21
N GLY A 19 -0.96 -31.75 6.30
CA GLY A 19 -0.95 -31.92 4.85
C GLY A 19 0.14 -31.00 4.31
N ALA A 20 1.04 -31.52 3.47
CA ALA A 20 2.22 -30.79 3.00
C ALA A 20 1.85 -29.39 2.46
N PRO A 21 2.50 -28.29 2.88
CA PRO A 21 2.14 -26.95 2.42
C PRO A 21 2.65 -26.75 1.00
N LEU A 22 1.73 -26.50 0.06
CA LEU A 22 2.04 -26.27 -1.37
C LEU A 22 2.27 -24.81 -1.74
N PHE A 23 2.21 -23.91 -0.76
CA PHE A 23 2.72 -22.55 -0.83
C PHE A 23 3.20 -22.23 0.57
N ASP A 24 4.44 -21.77 0.69
CA ASP A 24 4.87 -21.00 1.84
C ASP A 24 3.96 -19.75 1.84
N ASP A 25 2.90 -19.77 2.64
CA ASP A 25 2.02 -18.62 2.89
C ASP A 25 2.73 -17.53 3.72
N SER A 26 4.02 -17.73 3.95
CA SER A 26 4.95 -16.78 4.50
C SER A 26 5.61 -15.97 3.37
N ASP A 27 5.07 -14.77 3.16
CA ASP A 27 5.91 -13.62 2.86
C ASP A 27 6.80 -13.25 4.09
N ASP A 28 7.24 -14.23 4.90
CA ASP A 28 8.14 -14.08 6.08
C ASP A 28 9.59 -13.82 5.64
N ASN A 29 9.81 -13.45 4.38
CA ASN A 29 11.12 -13.04 3.88
C ASN A 29 11.05 -11.74 3.08
N ASP A 30 9.92 -11.02 3.04
CA ASP A 30 9.96 -9.63 2.60
C ASP A 30 10.66 -8.79 3.70
N PRO A 31 11.91 -8.32 3.47
CA PRO A 31 12.65 -7.56 4.47
C PRO A 31 11.91 -6.29 4.91
N TYR A 32 11.01 -5.76 4.07
CA TYR A 32 10.16 -4.63 4.44
C TYR A 32 9.10 -5.03 5.47
N LEU A 33 8.48 -6.20 5.33
CA LEU A 33 7.47 -6.69 6.28
C LEU A 33 8.09 -6.96 7.65
N HIS A 34 9.30 -7.51 7.69
CA HIS A 34 10.06 -7.69 8.94
C HIS A 34 10.41 -6.35 9.60
N GLN A 35 10.81 -5.35 8.82
CA GLN A 35 11.08 -4.00 9.32
C GLN A 35 9.82 -3.35 9.90
N ILE A 36 8.66 -3.58 9.28
CA ILE A 36 7.35 -3.10 9.74
C ILE A 36 6.94 -3.79 11.05
N ILE A 37 7.07 -5.12 11.14
CA ILE A 37 6.72 -5.87 12.35
C ILE A 37 7.61 -5.44 13.52
N LYS A 38 8.93 -5.34 13.29
CA LYS A 38 9.89 -4.85 14.28
C LYS A 38 9.54 -3.42 14.71
N TYR A 39 9.23 -2.56 13.76
CA TYR A 39 8.79 -1.19 14.04
C TYR A 39 7.55 -1.14 14.93
N LYS A 40 6.51 -1.94 14.62
CA LYS A 40 5.29 -2.00 15.43
C LYS A 40 5.56 -2.54 16.84
N GLY A 41 6.54 -3.43 17.00
CA GLY A 41 6.95 -3.92 18.33
C GLY A 41 7.72 -2.87 19.16
N GLU A 42 8.57 -2.07 18.53
CA GLU A 42 9.43 -1.11 19.23
C GLU A 42 8.70 0.22 19.52
N ASP A 43 7.97 0.76 18.53
CA ASP A 43 7.40 2.11 18.63
C ASP A 43 6.09 2.19 19.43
N PHE A 44 5.30 1.12 19.46
CA PHE A 44 4.08 1.08 20.29
C PHE A 44 4.42 0.94 21.77
N ASN A 45 5.57 0.34 22.09
CA ASN A 45 6.09 0.15 23.45
C ASN A 45 6.87 1.35 23.99
N MET A 46 7.10 2.38 23.17
CA MET A 46 7.69 3.64 23.61
C MET A 46 6.79 4.34 24.64
N THR A 47 7.43 5.03 25.58
CA THR A 47 6.75 5.94 26.50
C THR A 47 6.05 7.06 25.73
N ARG A 48 5.03 7.65 26.33
CA ARG A 48 4.31 8.78 25.73
C ARG A 48 5.25 9.94 25.38
N HIS A 49 6.24 10.21 26.22
CA HIS A 49 7.22 11.27 25.99
C HIS A 49 8.07 11.02 24.72
N GLU A 50 8.55 9.80 24.53
CA GLU A 50 9.31 9.41 23.33
C GLU A 50 8.46 9.52 22.05
N LYS A 51 7.18 9.11 22.11
CA LYS A 51 6.23 9.28 21.01
C LYS A 51 6.07 10.76 20.64
N LEU A 52 5.89 11.64 21.63
CA LEU A 52 5.77 13.07 21.40
C LEU A 52 7.04 13.68 20.77
N ILE A 53 8.23 13.30 21.25
CA ILE A 53 9.50 13.74 20.64
C ILE A 53 9.57 13.29 19.18
N ARG A 54 9.21 12.05 18.87
CA ARG A 54 9.22 11.53 17.50
C ARG A 54 8.25 12.31 16.60
N LEU A 55 7.03 12.54 17.08
CA LEU A 55 6.01 13.32 16.38
C LEU A 55 6.43 14.78 16.17
N SER A 56 7.18 15.37 17.11
CA SER A 56 7.61 16.77 17.04
C SER A 56 8.27 17.11 15.70
N THR A 57 9.02 16.17 15.11
CA THR A 57 9.74 16.34 13.83
C THR A 57 8.81 16.44 12.62
N LYS A 58 7.54 16.02 12.79
CA LYS A 58 6.51 15.95 11.75
C LYS A 58 5.28 16.80 12.07
N VAL A 59 5.15 17.46 13.21
CA VAL A 59 3.97 18.31 13.49
C VAL A 59 4.27 19.78 13.32
N LYS A 60 3.24 20.57 13.00
CA LYS A 60 3.40 22.01 12.82
C LYS A 60 3.57 22.72 14.16
N CYS A 61 4.37 23.78 14.16
CA CYS A 61 4.44 24.69 15.30
C CYS A 61 3.09 25.41 15.46
N GLN A 62 2.62 25.53 16.70
CA GLN A 62 1.32 26.12 17.02
C GLN A 62 1.38 27.64 17.27
N VAL A 63 2.57 28.25 17.20
CA VAL A 63 2.71 29.71 17.37
C VAL A 63 2.14 30.45 16.16
N SER A 64 1.31 31.46 16.43
CA SER A 64 0.69 32.31 15.41
C SER A 64 1.74 32.87 14.44
N ALA A 65 1.45 32.84 13.15
CA ALA A 65 2.34 33.27 12.05
C ALA A 65 3.61 32.41 11.83
N CYS A 66 3.85 31.36 12.61
CA CYS A 66 4.96 30.43 12.35
C CYS A 66 4.56 29.40 11.27
N GLN A 67 5.41 29.22 10.24
CA GLN A 67 5.21 28.23 9.18
C GLN A 67 6.04 26.95 9.38
N CYS A 68 6.56 26.73 10.59
CA CYS A 68 7.38 25.57 10.89
C CYS A 68 6.57 24.27 10.80
N ASN A 69 7.01 23.34 9.95
CA ASN A 69 6.38 22.04 9.74
C ASN A 69 7.15 20.89 10.42
N GLY A 70 7.70 21.12 11.60
CA GLY A 70 8.39 20.08 12.37
C GLY A 70 9.59 20.62 13.12
N TRP A 71 9.69 20.28 14.39
CA TRP A 71 10.80 20.66 15.24
C TRP A 71 12.11 20.01 14.79
N GLN A 72 13.20 20.76 14.88
CA GLN A 72 14.57 20.28 14.61
C GLN A 72 15.48 20.83 15.71
N GLY A 73 16.07 19.95 16.50
CA GLY A 73 17.05 20.33 17.51
C GLY A 73 17.96 19.15 17.86
N LYS A 74 18.79 19.33 18.89
CA LYS A 74 19.69 18.27 19.38
C LYS A 74 18.86 17.09 19.89
N ARG A 75 19.17 15.89 19.38
CA ARG A 75 18.46 14.65 19.73
C ARG A 75 18.89 14.06 21.07
N ASP A 76 20.00 14.55 21.62
CA ASP A 76 20.49 14.13 22.93
C ASP A 76 19.64 14.76 24.02
N ASN A 77 18.62 14.03 24.45
CA ASN A 77 17.68 14.35 25.52
C ASN A 77 17.03 15.75 25.40
N PRO A 78 16.14 15.96 24.41
CA PRO A 78 15.55 17.26 24.15
C PRO A 78 14.64 17.71 25.30
N SER A 79 15.07 18.74 26.02
CA SER A 79 14.22 19.43 27.00
C SER A 79 13.04 20.10 26.29
N MET A 80 11.89 20.23 26.96
CA MET A 80 10.72 20.97 26.44
C MET A 80 11.03 22.40 26.00
N ASN A 81 12.06 23.02 26.61
CA ASN A 81 12.50 24.38 26.31
C ASN A 81 13.50 24.46 25.15
N SER A 82 13.85 23.33 24.54
CA SER A 82 14.83 23.29 23.45
C SER A 82 14.28 23.96 22.21
N SER A 83 14.93 25.03 21.77
CA SER A 83 14.52 25.80 20.60
C SER A 83 14.69 25.03 19.30
N CYS A 84 13.74 25.20 18.40
CA CYS A 84 13.85 24.73 17.02
C CYS A 84 14.98 25.48 16.30
N SER A 85 15.72 24.77 15.44
CA SER A 85 16.82 25.28 14.62
C SER A 85 16.44 25.43 13.14
N LYS A 86 15.16 25.23 12.77
CA LYS A 86 14.71 25.42 11.38
C LYS A 86 14.67 26.90 11.02
N SER A 87 15.02 27.21 9.78
CA SER A 87 14.86 28.57 9.22
C SER A 87 13.42 29.06 9.41
N GLY A 88 13.25 30.23 10.02
CA GLY A 88 11.94 30.81 10.33
C GLY A 88 11.25 30.28 11.60
N CYS A 89 11.93 29.48 12.43
CA CYS A 89 11.39 29.02 13.71
C CYS A 89 12.48 28.94 14.79
N SER A 90 12.26 29.65 15.90
CA SER A 90 13.07 29.57 17.12
C SER A 90 12.25 29.13 18.35
N HIS A 91 11.05 28.59 18.11
CA HIS A 91 10.10 28.22 19.15
C HIS A 91 10.51 26.92 19.86
N PRO A 92 10.18 26.77 21.16
CA PRO A 92 10.53 25.58 21.93
C PRO A 92 9.81 24.32 21.44
N LEU A 93 10.32 23.15 21.81
CA LEU A 93 9.70 21.85 21.55
C LEU A 93 8.23 21.83 22.03
N SER A 94 7.94 22.39 23.20
CA SER A 94 6.58 22.48 23.75
C SER A 94 5.59 23.14 22.78
N SER A 95 6.01 24.15 22.01
CA SER A 95 5.16 24.81 21.00
C SER A 95 4.79 23.90 19.82
N HIS A 96 5.45 22.77 19.67
CA HIS A 96 5.19 21.78 18.64
C HIS A 96 4.34 20.61 19.16
N ILE A 97 4.39 20.29 20.46
CA ILE A 97 3.76 19.06 20.98
C ILE A 97 2.71 19.26 22.08
N SER A 98 2.54 20.48 22.61
CA SER A 98 1.56 20.76 23.68
C SER A 98 0.14 20.34 23.33
N HIS A 99 -0.28 20.54 22.08
CA HIS A 99 -1.60 20.12 21.57
C HIS A 99 -1.79 18.59 21.54
N LEU A 100 -0.72 17.82 21.67
CA LEU A 100 -0.73 16.35 21.73
C LEU A 100 -0.57 15.82 23.15
N GLU A 101 -0.26 16.65 24.14
CA GLU A 101 -0.05 16.18 25.52
C GLU A 101 -1.34 15.71 26.19
N THR A 102 -2.50 16.20 25.73
CA THR A 102 -3.82 15.92 26.32
C THR A 102 -4.68 14.93 25.53
N ILE A 103 -4.26 14.54 24.31
CA ILE A 103 -5.04 13.61 23.48
C ILE A 103 -4.83 12.15 23.90
N GLY A 104 -5.84 11.31 23.67
CA GLY A 104 -5.77 9.88 24.00
C GLY A 104 -4.64 9.14 23.26
N ASP A 105 -4.10 8.10 23.89
CA ASP A 105 -2.98 7.32 23.35
C ASP A 105 -3.29 6.69 21.98
N ASP A 106 -4.54 6.31 21.71
CA ASP A 106 -4.96 5.79 20.40
C ASP A 106 -4.73 6.79 19.27
N LEU A 107 -4.99 8.07 19.52
CA LEU A 107 -4.77 9.14 18.55
C LEU A 107 -3.28 9.44 18.36
N ILE A 108 -2.49 9.34 19.43
CA ILE A 108 -1.02 9.41 19.34
C ILE A 108 -0.48 8.26 18.51
N ASN A 109 -0.95 7.03 18.76
CA ASN A 109 -0.51 5.85 18.06
C ASN A 109 -0.83 5.95 16.55
N ASN A 110 -2.02 6.43 16.18
CA ASN A 110 -2.34 6.71 14.78
C ASN A 110 -1.35 7.73 14.16
N LEU A 111 -1.06 8.83 14.85
CA LEU A 111 -0.08 9.81 14.35
C LEU A 111 1.34 9.22 14.21
N ILE A 112 1.73 8.30 15.10
CA ILE A 112 3.01 7.59 15.03
C ILE A 112 3.05 6.70 13.79
N GLU A 113 1.96 5.99 13.46
CA GLU A 113 1.84 5.21 12.23
C GLU A 113 2.01 6.10 10.98
N ILE A 114 1.33 7.24 10.92
CA ILE A 114 1.49 8.18 9.81
C ILE A 114 2.92 8.72 9.74
N ALA A 115 3.53 9.07 10.88
CA ALA A 115 4.89 9.56 10.92
C ALA A 115 5.92 8.51 10.45
N PHE A 116 5.71 7.24 10.77
CA PHE A 116 6.50 6.13 10.26
C PHE A 116 6.39 6.00 8.75
N ASP A 117 5.17 5.94 8.26
CA ASP A 117 4.85 5.79 6.85
C ASP A 117 5.45 6.93 6.01
N LEU A 118 5.41 8.17 6.52
CA LEU A 118 6.10 9.31 5.91
C LEU A 118 7.61 9.11 5.84
N ASN A 119 8.24 8.57 6.90
CA ASN A 119 9.68 8.29 6.88
C ASN A 119 10.01 7.18 5.89
N GLN A 120 9.20 6.13 5.83
CA GLN A 120 9.38 5.03 4.89
C GLN A 120 9.30 5.51 3.45
N LEU A 121 8.23 6.24 3.10
CA LEU A 121 8.07 6.83 1.77
C LEU A 121 9.25 7.74 1.41
N SER A 122 9.69 8.60 2.34
CA SER A 122 10.84 9.47 2.11
C SER A 122 12.12 8.68 1.85
N ASN A 123 12.37 7.59 2.60
CA ASN A 123 13.53 6.75 2.41
C ASN A 123 13.48 6.04 1.05
N THR A 124 12.33 5.46 0.68
CA THR A 124 12.17 4.81 -0.63
C THR A 124 12.36 5.79 -1.78
N LEU A 125 11.77 6.99 -1.70
CA LEU A 125 11.95 8.04 -2.72
C LEU A 125 13.41 8.48 -2.83
N ASN A 126 14.10 8.71 -1.70
CA ASN A 126 15.51 9.08 -1.69
C ASN A 126 16.42 7.98 -2.27
N ASN A 127 16.08 6.71 -2.05
CA ASN A 127 16.80 5.59 -2.63
C ASN A 127 16.53 5.45 -4.13
N ASP A 128 15.29 5.63 -4.56
CA ASP A 128 14.92 5.60 -5.98
C ASP A 128 15.58 6.76 -6.75
N LEU A 129 15.72 7.95 -6.15
CA LEU A 129 16.43 9.11 -6.73
C LEU A 129 17.93 8.88 -6.99
N LYS A 130 18.57 7.95 -6.27
CA LYS A 130 19.99 7.60 -6.46
C LYS A 130 20.21 6.64 -7.63
N LYS A 131 19.17 6.01 -8.16
CA LYS A 131 19.26 5.08 -9.29
C LYS A 131 19.48 5.83 -10.59
N PRO A 132 20.15 5.22 -11.58
CA PRO A 132 20.28 5.81 -12.90
C PRO A 132 18.90 5.99 -13.56
N ASN A 133 18.75 7.03 -14.39
CA ASN A 133 17.47 7.36 -15.03
C ASN A 133 16.86 6.20 -15.84
N SER A 134 17.67 5.29 -16.38
CA SER A 134 17.21 4.08 -17.08
C SER A 134 16.44 3.11 -16.18
N GLU A 135 16.83 3.01 -14.91
CA GLU A 135 16.24 2.09 -13.93
C GLU A 135 15.06 2.70 -13.18
N ARG A 136 14.99 4.03 -13.13
CA ARG A 136 13.93 4.77 -12.43
C ARG A 136 12.54 4.52 -13.00
N ASN A 137 11.55 4.51 -12.11
CA ASN A 137 10.15 4.39 -12.45
C ASN A 137 9.46 5.69 -12.04
N PHE A 138 9.49 6.67 -12.94
CA PHE A 138 8.98 8.01 -12.68
C PHE A 138 7.51 8.02 -12.25
N VAL A 139 6.68 7.14 -12.80
CA VAL A 139 5.26 7.04 -12.42
C VAL A 139 5.11 6.57 -10.97
N LYS A 140 5.92 5.60 -10.54
CA LYS A 140 5.98 5.16 -9.14
C LYS A 140 6.44 6.28 -8.22
N GLU A 141 7.53 6.96 -8.59
CA GLU A 141 8.08 8.07 -7.81
C GLU A 141 7.09 9.22 -7.65
N ASP A 142 6.42 9.62 -8.74
CA ASP A 142 5.37 10.65 -8.72
C ASP A 142 4.19 10.23 -7.84
N THR A 143 3.79 8.95 -7.90
CA THR A 143 2.71 8.40 -7.06
C THR A 143 3.09 8.44 -5.58
N TYR A 144 4.30 7.99 -5.24
CA TYR A 144 4.81 7.98 -3.86
C TYR A 144 4.95 9.40 -3.32
N SER A 145 5.41 10.34 -4.16
CA SER A 145 5.51 11.75 -3.81
C SER A 145 4.13 12.36 -3.52
N ALA A 146 3.14 12.12 -4.39
CA ALA A 146 1.77 12.57 -4.19
C ALA A 146 1.17 12.03 -2.88
N ILE A 147 1.33 10.73 -2.60
CA ILE A 147 0.85 10.09 -1.36
C ILE A 147 1.58 10.64 -0.14
N TYR A 148 2.88 10.87 -0.22
CA TYR A 148 3.65 11.50 0.86
C TYR A 148 3.10 12.88 1.21
N HIS A 149 2.80 13.72 0.20
CA HIS A 149 2.21 15.03 0.41
C HIS A 149 0.80 14.95 1.01
N GLU A 150 -0.01 13.98 0.57
CA GLU A 150 -1.34 13.75 1.13
C GLU A 150 -1.27 13.33 2.60
N LEU A 151 -0.46 12.33 2.93
CA LEU A 151 -0.23 11.89 4.31
C LEU A 151 0.28 13.01 5.21
N ARG A 152 1.13 13.89 4.66
CA ARG A 152 1.63 15.06 5.39
C ARG A 152 0.49 15.99 5.80
N SER A 153 -0.55 16.11 4.98
CA SER A 153 -1.73 16.92 5.27
C SER A 153 -2.56 16.35 6.42
N PHE A 154 -2.48 15.02 6.65
CA PHE A 154 -3.17 14.28 7.70
C PHE A 154 -2.38 14.18 9.02
N MET A 155 -1.28 14.92 9.21
CA MET A 155 -0.54 14.93 10.48
C MET A 155 -1.23 15.77 11.58
N PHE A 156 -2.45 15.39 11.95
CA PHE A 156 -3.23 15.96 13.05
C PHE A 156 -4.12 14.88 13.72
N PRO A 157 -4.45 15.01 15.03
CA PRO A 157 -5.17 13.96 15.76
C PRO A 157 -6.53 13.62 15.13
N GLY A 158 -6.83 12.32 14.99
CA GLY A 158 -8.12 11.84 14.49
C GLY A 158 -8.28 11.88 12.97
N SER A 159 -7.21 12.14 12.23
CA SER A 159 -7.21 12.06 10.77
C SER A 159 -7.52 10.65 10.26
N MET A 160 -8.48 10.55 9.34
CA MET A 160 -8.66 9.38 8.49
C MET A 160 -8.07 9.67 7.13
N VAL A 161 -6.99 8.99 6.78
CA VAL A 161 -6.35 9.17 5.49
C VAL A 161 -7.27 8.61 4.41
N SER A 162 -7.51 9.40 3.36
CA SER A 162 -8.18 8.96 2.14
C SER A 162 -7.39 9.44 0.93
N LEU A 163 -7.29 8.55 -0.07
CA LEU A 163 -6.62 8.83 -1.34
C LEU A 163 -7.61 9.17 -2.46
N ASP A 164 -8.91 9.25 -2.15
CA ASP A 164 -9.98 9.36 -3.13
C ASP A 164 -9.88 10.65 -3.94
N LYS A 165 -9.41 11.74 -3.33
CA LYS A 165 -9.20 13.02 -4.02
C LYS A 165 -8.07 12.98 -5.04
N LEU A 166 -7.03 12.18 -4.80
CA LEU A 166 -5.87 12.09 -5.67
C LEU A 166 -6.08 11.13 -6.83
N PHE A 167 -6.69 9.97 -6.56
CA PHE A 167 -6.71 8.85 -7.50
C PHE A 167 -8.14 8.36 -7.83
N GLY A 168 -9.17 8.97 -7.24
CA GLY A 168 -10.54 8.47 -7.26
C GLY A 168 -10.77 7.38 -6.22
N ALA A 169 -12.04 7.01 -6.00
CA ALA A 169 -12.42 5.95 -5.06
C ALA A 169 -12.64 4.61 -5.79
N PRO A 170 -12.15 3.48 -5.25
CA PRO A 170 -12.47 2.15 -5.77
C PRO A 170 -13.93 1.75 -5.47
N PRO A 171 -14.55 0.85 -6.27
CA PRO A 171 -14.02 0.24 -7.48
C PRO A 171 -13.95 1.23 -8.66
N PHE A 172 -12.91 1.13 -9.47
CA PHE A 172 -12.66 2.03 -10.61
C PHE A 172 -13.40 1.61 -11.88
N GLU A 173 -13.75 0.34 -12.00
CA GLU A 173 -14.44 -0.21 -13.15
C GLU A 173 -15.56 -1.15 -12.71
N ASN A 174 -16.65 -1.15 -13.47
CA ASN A 174 -17.79 -2.04 -13.29
C ASN A 174 -18.28 -2.51 -14.68
N PRO A 175 -18.37 -3.83 -14.95
CA PRO A 175 -18.03 -4.96 -14.08
C PRO A 175 -16.53 -5.06 -13.75
N ASN A 176 -16.21 -5.49 -12.53
CA ASN A 176 -14.84 -5.83 -12.16
C ASN A 176 -14.39 -7.15 -12.82
N ILE A 177 -13.09 -7.46 -12.76
CA ILE A 177 -12.50 -8.64 -13.41
C ILE A 177 -13.17 -9.95 -12.94
N VAL A 178 -13.47 -10.09 -11.64
CA VAL A 178 -14.16 -11.28 -11.11
C VAL A 178 -15.52 -11.46 -11.77
N LYS A 179 -16.30 -10.38 -11.86
CA LYS A 179 -17.63 -10.43 -12.49
C LYS A 179 -17.54 -10.64 -14.00
N ALA A 180 -16.56 -10.02 -14.66
CA ALA A 180 -16.31 -10.23 -16.09
C ALA A 180 -15.96 -11.70 -16.39
N LEU A 181 -15.11 -12.34 -15.59
CA LEU A 181 -14.78 -13.76 -15.72
C LEU A 181 -15.97 -14.67 -15.42
N MET A 182 -16.79 -14.33 -14.42
CA MET A 182 -18.04 -15.06 -14.15
C MET A 182 -18.98 -15.02 -15.36
N ASN A 183 -19.19 -13.83 -15.92
CA ASN A 183 -20.03 -13.65 -17.10
C ASN A 183 -19.46 -14.43 -18.31
N PHE A 184 -18.15 -14.38 -18.52
CA PHE A 184 -17.47 -15.15 -19.57
C PHE A 184 -17.69 -16.66 -19.39
N ASN A 185 -17.54 -17.18 -18.18
CA ASN A 185 -17.71 -18.61 -17.91
C ASN A 185 -19.15 -19.08 -18.15
N MET A 186 -20.13 -18.29 -17.69
CA MET A 186 -21.55 -18.58 -17.93
C MET A 186 -21.86 -18.56 -19.43
N TYR A 187 -21.36 -17.55 -20.15
CA TYR A 187 -21.57 -17.44 -21.59
C TYR A 187 -20.93 -18.59 -22.37
N LYS A 188 -19.66 -18.94 -22.05
CA LYS A 188 -18.88 -19.91 -22.83
C LYS A 188 -19.18 -21.36 -22.46
N PHE A 189 -19.37 -21.64 -21.17
CA PHE A 189 -19.47 -23.01 -20.63
C PHE A 189 -20.81 -23.31 -19.97
N GLY A 190 -21.76 -22.37 -19.95
CA GLY A 190 -23.05 -22.53 -19.25
C GLY A 190 -23.91 -23.70 -19.75
N HIS A 191 -23.65 -24.19 -20.96
CA HIS A 191 -24.33 -25.34 -21.55
C HIS A 191 -23.87 -26.69 -20.98
N ASP A 192 -22.68 -26.76 -20.34
CA ASP A 192 -22.11 -27.98 -19.77
C ASP A 192 -21.74 -27.73 -18.29
N SER A 193 -22.50 -28.32 -17.38
CA SER A 193 -22.30 -28.14 -15.94
C SER A 193 -20.93 -28.62 -15.45
N SER A 194 -20.36 -29.66 -16.07
CA SER A 194 -19.03 -30.18 -15.72
C SER A 194 -17.95 -29.20 -16.16
N GLN A 195 -17.98 -28.76 -17.42
CA GLN A 195 -17.04 -27.75 -17.92
C GLN A 195 -17.18 -26.42 -17.19
N LEU A 196 -18.40 -25.99 -16.88
CA LEU A 196 -18.64 -24.77 -16.10
C LEU A 196 -17.99 -24.85 -14.71
N LYS A 197 -18.13 -25.98 -14.00
CA LYS A 197 -17.48 -26.18 -12.69
C LYS A 197 -15.96 -26.09 -12.80
N ILE A 198 -15.36 -26.66 -13.86
CA ILE A 198 -13.92 -26.58 -14.12
C ILE A 198 -13.51 -25.15 -14.43
N ALA A 199 -14.21 -24.46 -15.35
CA ALA A 199 -13.95 -23.08 -15.73
C ALA A 199 -14.02 -22.13 -14.53
N LEU A 200 -15.03 -22.28 -13.66
CA LEU A 200 -15.15 -21.48 -12.43
C LEU A 200 -13.98 -21.71 -11.45
N LYS A 201 -13.51 -22.95 -11.30
CA LYS A 201 -12.31 -23.25 -10.49
C LYS A 201 -11.06 -22.62 -11.10
N LEU A 202 -10.88 -22.73 -12.42
CA LEU A 202 -9.76 -22.10 -13.13
C LEU A 202 -9.79 -20.58 -13.00
N SER A 203 -10.94 -19.93 -13.18
CA SER A 203 -11.06 -18.48 -13.02
C SER A 203 -10.72 -18.02 -11.62
N LYS A 204 -11.10 -18.76 -10.57
CA LYS A 204 -10.66 -18.46 -9.19
C LYS A 204 -9.13 -18.51 -9.07
N CYS A 205 -8.50 -19.54 -9.65
CA CYS A 205 -7.04 -19.67 -9.66
C CYS A 205 -6.37 -18.51 -10.43
N ILE A 206 -6.84 -18.21 -11.64
CA ILE A 206 -6.35 -17.11 -12.48
C ILE A 206 -6.48 -15.77 -11.75
N THR A 207 -7.62 -15.53 -11.10
CA THR A 207 -7.88 -14.31 -10.33
C THR A 207 -6.90 -14.18 -9.16
N LYS A 208 -6.68 -15.26 -8.40
CA LYS A 208 -5.70 -15.27 -7.29
C LYS A 208 -4.30 -14.91 -7.79
N HIS A 209 -3.87 -15.48 -8.91
CA HIS A 209 -2.55 -15.16 -9.50
C HIS A 209 -2.50 -13.74 -10.04
N TYR A 210 -3.59 -13.24 -10.61
CA TYR A 210 -3.67 -11.85 -11.05
C TYR A 210 -3.52 -10.90 -9.86
N ASP A 211 -4.18 -11.18 -8.73
CA ASP A 211 -4.11 -10.40 -7.48
C ASP A 211 -2.71 -10.38 -6.83
N LEU A 212 -1.87 -11.38 -7.10
CA LEU A 212 -0.50 -11.48 -6.58
C LEU A 212 0.54 -10.92 -7.55
N TRP A 213 0.19 -10.75 -8.82
CA TRP A 213 1.13 -10.34 -9.85
C TRP A 213 1.47 -8.85 -9.75
N LYS A 214 2.77 -8.52 -9.78
CA LYS A 214 3.23 -7.14 -9.86
C LYS A 214 3.10 -6.63 -11.29
N TRP A 215 2.30 -5.58 -11.50
CA TRP A 215 2.11 -5.01 -12.83
C TRP A 215 3.43 -4.48 -13.40
N THR A 216 3.62 -4.73 -14.70
CA THR A 216 4.74 -4.20 -15.48
C THR A 216 4.70 -2.68 -15.52
N SER A 217 5.84 -2.01 -15.36
CA SER A 217 5.85 -0.56 -15.37
C SER A 217 5.47 0.00 -16.76
N PRO A 218 4.90 1.22 -16.83
CA PRO A 218 4.51 1.83 -18.11
C PRO A 218 5.65 1.94 -19.13
N LYS A 219 6.91 2.08 -18.66
CA LYS A 219 8.11 2.14 -19.53
C LYS A 219 8.47 0.79 -20.15
N GLU A 220 8.13 -0.31 -19.49
CA GLU A 220 8.46 -1.69 -19.91
C GLU A 220 7.36 -2.32 -20.77
N LEU A 221 6.20 -1.67 -20.90
CA LEU A 221 5.06 -2.20 -21.62
C LEU A 221 5.23 -2.10 -23.16
N PRO A 222 5.39 -3.23 -23.88
CA PRO A 222 5.73 -3.19 -25.31
C PRO A 222 4.59 -2.70 -26.22
N TYR A 223 3.35 -2.74 -25.73
CA TYR A 223 2.14 -2.55 -26.54
C TYR A 223 1.42 -1.21 -26.28
N CYS A 224 2.01 -0.30 -25.51
CA CYS A 224 1.56 1.08 -25.35
C CYS A 224 2.06 1.96 -26.51
N LYS A 225 1.61 1.63 -27.74
CA LYS A 225 2.13 2.25 -28.98
C LYS A 225 1.78 3.72 -29.16
N THR A 226 0.69 4.19 -28.56
CA THR A 226 0.25 5.59 -28.64
C THR A 226 0.47 6.31 -27.32
N LEU A 227 0.72 7.62 -27.38
CA LEU A 227 0.85 8.45 -26.19
C LEU A 227 -0.41 8.38 -25.31
N GLN A 228 -1.59 8.33 -25.92
CA GLN A 228 -2.86 8.22 -25.22
C GLN A 228 -2.97 6.91 -24.44
N ASN A 229 -2.60 5.79 -25.05
CA ASN A 229 -2.62 4.47 -24.39
C ASN A 229 -1.60 4.42 -23.24
N ARG A 230 -0.41 5.02 -23.44
CA ARG A 230 0.59 5.15 -22.38
C ARG A 230 0.03 5.94 -21.19
N LYS A 231 -0.47 7.16 -21.41
CA LYS A 231 -1.05 7.99 -20.35
C LYS A 231 -2.23 7.31 -19.64
N SER A 232 -3.08 6.62 -20.40
CA SER A 232 -4.21 5.86 -19.83
C SER A 232 -3.72 4.74 -18.92
N TYR A 233 -2.69 4.00 -19.34
CA TYR A 233 -2.10 2.95 -18.51
C TYR A 233 -1.36 3.50 -17.29
N GLU A 234 -0.62 4.62 -17.43
CA GLU A 234 0.03 5.30 -16.31
C GLU A 234 -0.99 5.60 -15.20
N PHE A 235 -2.17 6.11 -15.55
CA PHE A 235 -3.24 6.37 -14.59
C PHE A 235 -3.74 5.10 -13.87
N TYR A 236 -3.92 3.99 -14.60
CA TYR A 236 -4.26 2.70 -13.98
C TYR A 236 -3.12 2.19 -13.08
N TYR A 237 -1.88 2.38 -13.50
CA TYR A 237 -0.69 1.96 -12.76
C TYR A 237 -0.52 2.74 -11.45
N GLN A 238 -0.80 4.05 -11.45
CA GLN A 238 -0.83 4.87 -10.23
C GLN A 238 -1.87 4.36 -9.23
N ARG A 239 -3.08 4.02 -9.70
CA ARG A 239 -4.14 3.42 -8.85
C ARG A 239 -3.75 2.04 -8.32
N PHE A 240 -3.12 1.20 -9.14
CA PHE A 240 -2.59 -0.08 -8.70
C PHE A 240 -1.57 0.12 -7.57
N ILE A 241 -0.64 1.05 -7.72
CA ILE A 241 0.32 1.37 -6.67
C ILE A 241 -0.40 1.84 -5.41
N ALA A 242 -1.28 2.84 -5.53
CA ALA A 242 -1.92 3.50 -4.40
C ALA A 242 -2.83 2.57 -3.58
N PHE A 243 -3.56 1.66 -4.22
CA PHE A 243 -4.62 0.87 -3.57
C PHE A 243 -4.31 -0.64 -3.45
N CYS A 244 -3.31 -1.15 -4.16
CA CYS A 244 -2.99 -2.59 -4.16
C CYS A 244 -1.54 -2.90 -3.75
N GLU A 245 -0.54 -2.14 -4.20
CA GLU A 245 0.87 -2.41 -3.90
C GLU A 245 1.31 -1.72 -2.61
N LEU A 246 1.17 -0.40 -2.54
CA LEU A 246 1.69 0.42 -1.45
C LEU A 246 1.03 0.16 -0.09
N PRO A 247 -0.29 -0.10 0.02
CA PRO A 247 -0.93 -0.41 1.30
C PRO A 247 -0.40 -1.67 2.01
N LYS A 248 0.38 -2.52 1.31
CA LYS A 248 1.10 -3.64 1.93
C LYS A 248 2.24 -3.18 2.83
N TYR A 249 2.78 -1.99 2.57
CA TYR A 249 3.97 -1.45 3.22
C TYR A 249 3.68 -0.18 4.03
N VAL A 250 2.64 0.56 3.65
CA VAL A 250 2.20 1.83 4.24
C VAL A 250 0.81 1.60 4.85
N HIS A 251 0.72 1.57 6.18
CA HIS A 251 -0.50 1.11 6.86
C HIS A 251 -1.57 2.18 6.99
N SER A 252 -1.15 3.44 7.02
CA SER A 252 -2.02 4.60 7.18
C SER A 252 -3.00 4.75 6.02
N ILE A 253 -2.72 4.15 4.84
CA ILE A 253 -3.55 4.25 3.62
C ILE A 253 -4.47 3.05 3.39
N ALA A 254 -4.87 2.35 4.46
CA ALA A 254 -5.77 1.20 4.38
C ALA A 254 -7.13 1.51 3.70
N PRO A 255 -7.77 0.52 3.04
CA PRO A 255 -7.40 -0.90 2.98
C PRO A 255 -6.58 -1.28 1.72
N CYS A 256 -5.91 -2.44 1.79
CA CYS A 256 -5.29 -3.07 0.61
C CYS A 256 -6.34 -3.81 -0.21
N TYR A 257 -6.57 -3.35 -1.44
CA TYR A 257 -7.57 -3.93 -2.32
C TYR A 257 -7.00 -5.03 -3.22
N LYS A 258 -7.87 -5.97 -3.60
CA LYS A 258 -7.56 -6.95 -4.67
C LYS A 258 -7.76 -6.29 -6.03
N MET A 259 -6.77 -6.39 -6.91
CA MET A 259 -6.83 -5.81 -8.26
C MET A 259 -8.06 -6.30 -9.03
N SER A 260 -8.37 -7.57 -8.90
CA SER A 260 -9.52 -8.21 -9.56
C SER A 260 -10.88 -7.67 -9.13
N MET A 261 -10.95 -7.04 -7.95
CA MET A 261 -12.18 -6.52 -7.36
C MET A 261 -12.43 -5.05 -7.68
N ILE A 262 -11.37 -4.28 -7.96
CA ILE A 262 -11.46 -2.83 -8.17
C ILE A 262 -11.21 -2.40 -9.62
N PHE A 263 -10.60 -3.24 -10.45
CA PHE A 263 -10.40 -2.99 -11.87
C PHE A 263 -11.24 -3.93 -12.74
N GLY A 264 -11.32 -3.66 -14.04
CA GLY A 264 -12.24 -4.29 -14.97
C GLY A 264 -11.65 -4.49 -16.38
N GLN A 265 -12.52 -4.39 -17.38
CA GLN A 265 -12.17 -4.69 -18.78
C GLN A 265 -11.13 -3.72 -19.36
N ASP A 266 -11.14 -2.45 -18.98
CA ASP A 266 -10.27 -1.44 -19.58
C ASP A 266 -8.81 -1.68 -19.20
N VAL A 267 -8.52 -2.01 -17.95
CA VAL A 267 -7.14 -2.34 -17.58
C VAL A 267 -6.66 -3.64 -18.22
N LEU A 268 -7.55 -4.62 -18.41
CA LEU A 268 -7.21 -5.90 -19.05
C LEU A 268 -6.71 -5.71 -20.49
N LYS A 269 -7.11 -4.65 -21.20
CA LYS A 269 -6.57 -4.31 -22.52
C LYS A 269 -5.04 -4.15 -22.51
N TYR A 270 -4.48 -3.71 -21.37
CA TYR A 270 -3.05 -3.50 -21.17
C TYR A 270 -2.38 -4.71 -20.49
N THR A 271 -3.02 -5.24 -19.45
CA THR A 271 -2.36 -6.22 -18.57
C THR A 271 -2.50 -7.67 -19.02
N LEU A 272 -3.58 -8.03 -19.73
CA LEU A 272 -3.94 -9.45 -19.93
C LEU A 272 -2.87 -10.22 -20.70
N LYS A 273 -2.29 -9.61 -21.74
CA LYS A 273 -1.25 -10.27 -22.57
C LYS A 273 0.01 -10.55 -21.76
N VAL A 274 0.47 -9.58 -20.98
CA VAL A 274 1.69 -9.70 -20.18
C VAL A 274 1.45 -10.66 -19.01
N PHE A 275 0.32 -10.54 -18.33
CA PHE A 275 -0.08 -11.47 -17.28
C PHE A 275 -0.19 -12.91 -17.78
N ARG A 276 -0.73 -13.14 -18.98
CA ARG A 276 -0.78 -14.48 -19.59
C ARG A 276 0.61 -15.09 -19.73
N MET A 277 1.60 -14.31 -20.18
CA MET A 277 2.98 -14.79 -20.30
C MET A 277 3.52 -15.18 -18.92
N HIS A 278 3.40 -14.32 -17.91
CA HIS A 278 3.81 -14.62 -16.54
C HIS A 278 3.14 -15.87 -15.96
N LEU A 279 1.82 -16.02 -16.16
CA LEU A 279 1.08 -17.17 -15.68
C LEU A 279 1.52 -18.46 -16.40
N SER A 280 1.77 -18.40 -17.71
CA SER A 280 2.28 -19.53 -18.47
C SER A 280 3.67 -19.95 -17.97
N ASP A 281 4.59 -19.00 -17.79
CA ASP A 281 5.94 -19.27 -17.30
C ASP A 281 5.89 -19.90 -15.89
N TRP A 282 5.02 -19.38 -15.02
CA TRP A 282 4.79 -19.95 -13.69
C TRP A 282 4.24 -21.38 -13.75
N CYS A 283 3.26 -21.65 -14.62
CA CYS A 283 2.72 -23.00 -14.82
C CYS A 283 3.81 -23.97 -15.29
N HIS A 284 4.65 -23.55 -16.25
CA HIS A 284 5.76 -24.37 -16.73
C HIS A 284 6.77 -24.69 -15.63
N ALA A 285 7.19 -23.67 -14.87
CA ALA A 285 8.15 -23.83 -13.77
C ALA A 285 7.65 -24.74 -12.63
N ASN A 286 6.34 -24.80 -12.38
CA ASN A 286 5.78 -25.69 -11.36
C ASN A 286 5.48 -27.10 -11.88
N SER A 287 5.16 -27.23 -13.17
CA SER A 287 4.96 -28.55 -13.80
C SER A 287 6.24 -29.41 -13.77
N THR A 288 7.40 -28.79 -13.96
CA THR A 288 8.71 -29.45 -13.89
C THR A 288 9.11 -29.83 -12.46
N LYS A 289 8.67 -29.06 -11.47
CA LYS A 289 8.86 -29.41 -10.05
C LYS A 289 8.00 -30.61 -9.65
N MET A 290 6.75 -30.66 -10.10
CA MET A 290 5.85 -31.79 -9.82
C MET A 290 6.23 -33.09 -10.54
N SER A 291 6.92 -33.03 -11.68
CA SER A 291 7.42 -34.23 -12.37
C SER A 291 8.63 -34.88 -11.66
N ASN A 292 9.34 -34.15 -10.81
CA ASN A 292 10.49 -34.67 -10.06
C ASN A 292 10.10 -35.39 -8.75
N TYR A 293 8.80 -35.44 -8.44
CA TYR A 293 8.24 -36.19 -7.31
C TYR A 293 7.41 -37.41 -7.77
N ARG A 294 7.61 -37.87 -9.02
CA ARG A 294 7.06 -39.13 -9.52
C ARG A 294 8.15 -40.16 -9.75
#